data_AF-A0A4Q3VVW5-F1
#
_entry.id   AF-A0A4Q3VVW5-F1
#
_cell.length_a   1.000
_cell.length_b   1.000
_cell.length_c   1.000
_cell.angle_alpha   90.00
_cell.angle_beta   90.00
_cell.angle_gamma   90.00
#
_symmetry.space_group_name_H-M   'P 1'
#
loop_
_entity.id
_entity.type
_entity.pdbx_description
1 polymer ?
#
loop_
_entity_poly.entity_id
_entity_poly.type
_entity_poly.pdbx_seq_one_letter_code
_entity_poly.pdbx_strand_id
1 'polypeptide(L)'
;MNQQTYRKLSDQHFAHQLWRNDLAMAIQELTFFEDIVGQINPIGLSTSPGVPPFNDLVSQIHHFRRIIPQMQQELQQLEQELATDVQKEHQIGSETKKDHAYLQEKMDDFDQSYRQFKQKIRDFFSTSA
;
A
#
# COMPACT_ATOMS: atom_id res chain seq x y z
N MET A 1 -0.86 33.20 4.20
CA MET A 1 -1.63 31.94 4.27
C MET A 1 -2.35 31.89 5.62
N ASN A 2 -3.62 31.50 5.68
CA ASN A 2 -4.38 31.48 6.93
C ASN A 2 -4.06 30.23 7.79
N GLN A 3 -4.35 30.28 9.08
CA GLN A 3 -4.01 29.20 10.03
C GLN A 3 -4.71 27.87 9.71
N GLN A 4 -5.90 27.92 9.09
CA GLN A 4 -6.65 26.72 8.70
C GLN A 4 -5.97 26.00 7.51
N THR A 5 -5.53 26.73 6.49
CA THR A 5 -4.79 26.20 5.35
C THR A 5 -3.47 25.59 5.79
N TYR A 6 -2.76 26.23 6.72
CA TYR A 6 -1.51 25.69 7.28
C TYR A 6 -1.72 24.36 8.00
N ARG A 7 -2.76 24.25 8.84
CA ARG A 7 -3.10 22.98 9.51
C ARG A 7 -3.40 21.88 8.50
N LYS A 8 -4.25 22.15 7.50
CA LYS A 8 -4.57 21.18 6.44
C LYS A 8 -3.34 20.69 5.69
N LEU A 9 -2.40 21.58 5.38
CA LEU A 9 -1.14 21.22 4.74
C LEU A 9 -0.28 20.33 5.63
N SER A 10 -0.19 20.65 6.92
CA SER A 10 0.53 19.82 7.89
C SER A 10 -0.09 18.42 7.98
N ASP A 11 -1.42 18.34 8.04
CA ASP A 11 -2.15 17.07 8.14
C ASP A 11 -1.93 16.22 6.88
N GLN A 12 -2.05 16.82 5.69
CA GLN A 12 -1.81 16.12 4.42
C GLN A 12 -0.37 15.66 4.29
N HIS A 13 0.60 16.51 4.64
CA HIS A 13 2.01 16.15 4.59
C HIS A 13 2.33 14.98 5.53
N PHE A 14 1.76 14.99 6.74
CA PHE A 14 1.92 13.89 7.68
C PHE A 14 1.30 12.59 7.14
N ALA A 15 0.10 12.64 6.58
CA ALA A 15 -0.53 11.49 5.95
C ALA A 15 0.31 10.92 4.80
N HIS A 16 0.85 11.79 3.95
CA HIS A 16 1.75 11.40 2.85
C HIS A 16 3.01 10.69 3.34
N GLN A 17 3.65 11.19 4.40
CA GLN A 17 4.80 10.52 5.01
C GLN A 17 4.44 9.15 5.58
N LEU A 18 3.28 9.03 6.23
CA LEU A 18 2.80 7.75 6.76
C LEU A 18 2.59 6.74 5.62
N TRP A 19 1.83 7.11 4.60
CA TRP A 19 1.57 6.24 3.45
C TRP A 19 2.85 5.79 2.74
N ARG A 20 3.82 6.69 2.60
CA ARG A 20 5.14 6.35 2.03
C ARG A 20 5.85 5.26 2.84
N ASN A 21 5.84 5.40 4.16
CA ASN A 21 6.45 4.44 5.07
C ASN A 21 5.72 3.10 5.02
N ASP A 22 4.39 3.10 5.02
CA ASP A 22 3.57 1.88 4.94
C ASP A 22 3.83 1.12 3.64
N LEU A 23 3.86 1.82 2.50
CA LEU A 23 4.18 1.22 1.20
C LEU A 23 5.61 0.66 1.15
N ALA A 24 6.59 1.39 1.73
CA ALA A 24 7.97 0.93 1.80
C ALA A 24 8.12 -0.31 2.69
N MET A 25 7.43 -0.35 3.83
CA MET A 25 7.40 -1.50 4.71
C MET A 25 6.74 -2.71 4.04
N ALA A 26 5.62 -2.51 3.35
CA ALA A 26 4.95 -3.56 2.60
C ALA A 26 5.84 -4.18 1.51
N ILE A 27 6.69 -3.39 0.83
CA ILE A 27 7.68 -3.93 -0.13
C ILE A 27 8.69 -4.86 0.56
N GLN A 28 9.17 -4.47 1.74
CA GLN A 28 10.13 -5.29 2.49
C GLN A 28 9.47 -6.60 2.96
N GLU A 29 8.27 -6.52 3.52
CA GLU A 29 7.47 -7.67 3.91
C GLU A 29 7.19 -8.60 2.72
N LEU A 30 6.82 -8.05 1.56
CA LEU A 30 6.59 -8.83 0.34
C LEU A 30 7.85 -9.54 -0.16
N THR A 31 9.00 -8.89 -0.07
CA THR A 31 10.29 -9.50 -0.44
C THR A 31 10.57 -10.71 0.43
N PHE A 32 10.37 -10.57 1.74
CA PHE A 32 10.51 -11.67 2.69
C PHE A 32 9.53 -12.82 2.39
N PHE A 33 8.26 -12.52 2.12
CA PHE A 33 7.27 -13.54 1.79
C PHE A 33 7.57 -14.25 0.46
N GLU A 34 8.03 -13.52 -0.55
CA GLU A 34 8.46 -14.06 -1.83
C GLU A 34 9.63 -15.04 -1.65
N ASP A 35 10.62 -14.68 -0.83
CA ASP A 35 11.77 -15.53 -0.54
C ASP A 35 11.36 -16.82 0.19
N ILE A 36 10.43 -16.76 1.14
CA ILE A 36 9.94 -17.97 1.84
C ILE A 36 9.14 -18.84 0.88
N VAL A 37 8.18 -18.25 0.18
CA VAL A 37 7.30 -18.97 -0.76
C VAL A 37 8.12 -19.64 -1.86
N GLY A 38 9.19 -18.99 -2.35
CA GLY A 38 10.10 -19.53 -3.34
C GLY A 38 10.92 -20.75 -2.87
N GLN A 39 11.02 -20.98 -1.56
CA GLN A 39 11.71 -22.15 -0.99
C GLN A 39 10.78 -23.36 -0.80
N ILE A 40 9.47 -23.19 -0.94
CA ILE A 40 8.50 -24.26 -0.75
C ILE A 40 8.37 -25.09 -2.02
N ASN A 41 8.48 -26.41 -1.89
CA ASN A 41 8.10 -27.32 -2.97
C ASN A 41 6.56 -27.46 -2.99
N PRO A 42 5.86 -27.01 -4.04
CA PRO A 42 4.40 -27.07 -4.08
C PRO A 42 3.86 -28.49 -4.24
N ILE A 43 4.72 -29.47 -4.58
CA ILE A 43 4.32 -30.87 -4.78
C ILE A 43 3.94 -31.49 -3.43
N GLY A 44 2.70 -31.96 -3.33
CA GLY A 44 2.20 -32.65 -2.14
C GLY A 44 1.69 -31.72 -1.04
N LEU A 45 1.59 -30.40 -1.28
CA LEU A 45 0.92 -29.49 -0.36
C LEU A 45 -0.54 -29.90 -0.18
N SER A 46 -0.93 -30.13 1.07
CA SER A 46 -2.27 -30.58 1.43
C SER A 46 -3.28 -29.45 1.20
N THR A 47 -4.31 -29.68 0.37
CA THR A 47 -5.40 -28.72 0.13
C THR A 47 -6.44 -28.78 1.24
N SER A 48 -6.00 -28.50 2.46
CA SER A 48 -6.90 -28.47 3.62
C SER A 48 -8.01 -27.43 3.40
N PRO A 49 -9.28 -27.77 3.68
CA PRO A 49 -10.38 -26.81 3.57
C PRO A 49 -10.10 -25.56 4.41
N GLY A 50 -10.16 -24.38 3.80
CA GLY A 50 -9.92 -23.10 4.46
C GLY A 50 -8.48 -22.57 4.37
N VAL A 51 -7.53 -23.37 3.85
CA VAL A 51 -6.18 -22.89 3.54
C VAL A 51 -6.16 -22.33 2.11
N PRO A 52 -5.67 -21.10 1.88
CA PRO A 52 -5.57 -20.55 0.53
C PRO A 52 -4.61 -21.39 -0.32
N PRO A 53 -4.95 -21.68 -1.59
CA PRO A 53 -4.05 -22.34 -2.52
C PRO A 53 -2.70 -21.61 -2.62
N PHE A 54 -1.61 -22.35 -2.73
CA PHE A 54 -0.25 -21.79 -2.88
C PHE A 54 -0.17 -20.79 -4.05
N ASN A 55 -0.77 -21.13 -5.20
CA ASN A 55 -0.80 -20.26 -6.38
C ASN A 55 -1.56 -18.94 -6.14
N ASP A 56 -2.55 -18.93 -5.25
CA ASP A 56 -3.29 -17.71 -4.90
C ASP A 56 -2.43 -16.78 -4.04
N LEU A 57 -1.57 -17.32 -3.18
CA LEU A 57 -0.61 -16.54 -2.41
C LEU A 57 0.44 -15.91 -3.31
N VAL A 58 1.03 -16.70 -4.23
CA VAL A 58 1.99 -16.20 -5.23
C VAL A 58 1.37 -15.10 -6.08
N SER A 59 0.15 -15.30 -6.57
CA SER A 59 -0.57 -14.30 -7.37
C SER A 59 -0.82 -13.00 -6.61
N GLN A 60 -1.18 -13.09 -5.31
CA GLN A 60 -1.35 -11.90 -4.46
C GLN A 60 -0.02 -11.17 -4.21
N ILE A 61 1.09 -11.89 -3.98
CA ILE A 61 2.43 -11.27 -3.86
C ILE A 61 2.76 -10.46 -5.10
N HIS A 62 2.59 -11.05 -6.30
CA HIS A 62 2.83 -10.35 -7.56
C HIS A 62 1.89 -9.17 -7.78
N HIS A 63 0.62 -9.29 -7.37
CA HIS A 63 -0.32 -8.19 -7.42
C HIS A 63 0.17 -6.99 -6.59
N PHE A 64 0.53 -7.20 -5.32
CA PHE A 64 1.03 -6.13 -4.47
C PHE A 64 2.35 -5.54 -4.97
N ARG A 65 3.28 -6.38 -5.45
CA ARG A 65 4.53 -5.95 -6.11
C ARG A 65 4.29 -5.00 -7.28
N ARG A 66 3.19 -5.19 -8.02
CA ARG A 66 2.84 -4.35 -9.17
C ARG A 66 2.19 -3.02 -8.75
N ILE A 67 1.30 -3.03 -7.77
CA ILE A 67 0.51 -1.84 -7.43
C ILE A 67 1.27 -0.86 -6.51
N ILE A 68 2.14 -1.34 -5.63
CA ILE A 68 2.84 -0.45 -4.69
C ILE A 68 3.69 0.61 -5.41
N PRO A 69 4.50 0.27 -6.44
CA PRO A 69 5.25 1.28 -7.18
C PRO A 69 4.35 2.34 -7.85
N GLN A 70 3.17 1.94 -8.33
CA GLN A 70 2.20 2.86 -8.92
C GLN A 70 1.66 3.83 -7.87
N MET A 71 1.31 3.34 -6.68
CA MET A 71 0.85 4.18 -5.56
C MET A 71 1.95 5.12 -5.05
N GLN A 72 3.20 4.66 -5.00
CA GLN A 72 4.34 5.51 -4.64
C GLN A 72 4.55 6.64 -5.66
N GLN A 73 4.37 6.34 -6.95
CA GLN A 73 4.45 7.36 -8.00
C GLN A 73 3.31 8.38 -7.90
N GLU A 74 2.06 7.93 -7.70
CA GLU A 74 0.91 8.81 -7.51
C GLU A 74 1.08 9.71 -6.27
N LEU A 75 1.57 9.15 -5.16
CA LEU A 75 1.90 9.92 -3.96
C LEU A 75 2.95 10.99 -4.24
N GLN A 76 4.01 10.64 -4.98
CA GLN A 76 5.06 11.60 -5.35
C GLN A 76 4.52 12.72 -6.25
N GLN A 77 3.63 12.40 -7.19
CA GLN A 77 2.99 13.39 -8.07
C GLN A 77 2.12 14.35 -7.26
N LEU A 78 1.29 13.81 -6.37
CA LEU A 78 0.43 14.62 -5.49
C LEU A 78 1.25 15.56 -4.59
N GLU A 79 2.38 15.11 -4.06
CA GLU A 79 3.28 15.95 -3.27
C GLU A 79 3.88 17.12 -4.09
N GLN A 80 4.20 16.87 -5.37
CA GLN A 80 4.71 17.90 -6.28
C GLN A 80 3.63 18.93 -6.63
N GLU A 81 2.41 18.48 -6.87
CA GLU A 81 1.25 19.34 -7.13
C GLU A 81 0.91 20.18 -5.90
N LEU A 82 0.87 19.56 -4.72
CA LEU A 82 0.66 20.27 -3.46
C LEU A 82 1.73 21.33 -3.21
N ALA A 83 3.01 21.01 -3.43
CA ALA A 83 4.09 21.97 -3.31
C ALA A 83 3.92 23.13 -4.30
N THR A 84 3.50 22.84 -5.53
CA THR A 84 3.27 23.86 -6.58
C THR A 84 2.13 24.80 -6.21
N ASP A 85 1.00 24.26 -5.77
CA ASP A 85 -0.19 25.02 -5.36
C ASP A 85 0.13 25.97 -4.19
N VAL A 86 0.83 25.45 -3.19
CA VAL A 86 1.21 26.25 -2.01
C VAL A 86 2.18 27.36 -2.38
N GLN A 87 3.16 27.08 -3.24
CA GLN A 87 4.16 28.07 -3.66
C GLN A 87 3.57 29.16 -4.56
N LYS A 88 2.67 28.81 -5.50
CA LYS A 88 2.13 29.76 -6.49
C LYS A 88 0.88 30.48 -5.99
N GLU A 89 -0.06 29.74 -5.41
CA GLU A 89 -1.39 30.24 -5.12
C GLU A 89 -1.65 30.46 -3.61
N HIS A 90 -0.71 30.04 -2.74
CA HIS A 90 -0.84 30.11 -1.28
C HIS A 90 -2.12 29.43 -0.74
N GLN A 91 -2.64 28.48 -1.49
CA GLN A 91 -3.83 27.69 -1.21
C GLN A 91 -3.63 26.27 -1.73
N ILE A 92 -4.50 25.34 -1.31
CA ILE A 92 -4.57 24.00 -1.90
C ILE A 92 -5.60 24.05 -3.02
N GLY A 93 -5.20 23.71 -4.24
CA GLY A 93 -6.06 23.64 -5.41
C GLY A 93 -7.22 22.65 -5.22
N SER A 94 -8.31 22.85 -5.95
CA SER A 94 -9.44 21.92 -5.90
C SER A 94 -9.11 20.55 -6.47
N GLU A 95 -8.21 20.48 -7.46
CA GLU A 95 -7.81 19.23 -8.09
C GLU A 95 -6.93 18.41 -7.15
N THR A 96 -5.87 19.02 -6.61
CA THR A 96 -5.02 18.45 -5.55
C THR A 96 -5.81 17.91 -4.36
N LYS A 97 -6.95 18.53 -3.99
CA LYS A 97 -7.84 17.99 -2.94
C LYS A 97 -8.55 16.70 -3.36
N LYS A 98 -9.01 16.61 -4.61
CA LYS A 98 -9.63 15.41 -5.14
C LYS A 98 -8.60 14.30 -5.29
N ASP A 99 -7.42 14.62 -5.80
CA ASP A 99 -6.33 13.67 -5.98
C ASP A 99 -5.87 13.12 -4.62
N HIS A 100 -5.81 13.98 -3.60
CA HIS A 100 -5.60 13.54 -2.22
C HIS A 100 -6.70 12.60 -1.72
N ALA A 101 -7.97 12.94 -1.91
CA ALA A 101 -9.08 12.09 -1.47
C ALA A 101 -9.10 10.73 -2.20
N TYR A 102 -8.79 10.73 -3.50
CA TYR A 102 -8.66 9.53 -4.29
C TYR A 102 -7.51 8.64 -3.81
N LEU A 103 -6.33 9.23 -3.57
CA LEU A 103 -5.19 8.48 -3.04
C LEU A 103 -5.46 7.95 -1.64
N GLN A 104 -6.20 8.69 -0.80
CA GLN A 104 -6.62 8.23 0.52
C GLN A 104 -7.48 6.96 0.40
N GLU A 105 -8.53 6.97 -0.43
CA GLU A 105 -9.39 5.80 -0.66
C GLU A 105 -8.57 4.60 -1.14
N LYS A 106 -7.64 4.84 -2.08
CA LYS A 106 -6.75 3.79 -2.59
C LYS A 106 -5.82 3.22 -1.52
N MET A 107 -5.30 4.06 -0.61
CA MET A 107 -4.47 3.63 0.53
C MET A 107 -5.28 2.82 1.54
N ASP A 108 -6.54 3.19 1.80
CA ASP A 108 -7.44 2.45 2.68
C ASP A 108 -7.76 1.06 2.10
N ASP A 109 -8.10 0.98 0.81
CA ASP A 109 -8.31 -0.28 0.08
C ASP A 109 -7.07 -1.18 0.09
N PHE A 110 -5.90 -0.56 -0.10
CA PHE A 110 -4.61 -1.25 -0.03
C PHE A 110 -4.37 -1.83 1.36
N ASP A 111 -4.52 -1.06 2.44
CA ASP A 111 -4.26 -1.53 3.81
C ASP A 111 -5.21 -2.69 4.16
N GLN A 112 -6.50 -2.55 3.84
CA GLN A 112 -7.48 -3.63 4.07
C GLN A 112 -7.09 -4.91 3.32
N SER A 113 -6.79 -4.80 2.02
CA SER A 113 -6.43 -5.95 1.19
C SER A 113 -5.12 -6.59 1.65
N TYR A 114 -4.15 -5.77 2.04
CA TYR A 114 -2.84 -6.24 2.48
C TYR A 114 -2.91 -6.94 3.83
N ARG A 115 -3.71 -6.44 4.78
CA ARG A 115 -3.99 -7.14 6.05
C ARG A 115 -4.63 -8.50 5.83
N GLN A 116 -5.59 -8.60 4.92
CA GLN A 116 -6.22 -9.89 4.58
C GLN A 116 -5.21 -10.86 3.97
N PHE A 117 -4.34 -10.37 3.08
CA PHE A 117 -3.25 -11.16 2.53
C PHE A 117 -2.28 -11.66 3.62
N LYS A 118 -1.87 -10.81 4.55
CA LYS A 118 -1.01 -11.22 5.69
C LYS A 118 -1.67 -12.27 6.57
N GLN A 119 -3.00 -12.23 6.73
CA GLN A 119 -3.71 -13.29 7.43
C GLN A 119 -3.70 -14.60 6.64
N LYS A 120 -4.00 -14.55 5.34
CA LYS A 120 -3.94 -15.71 4.43
C LYS A 120 -2.57 -16.39 4.43
N ILE A 121 -1.49 -15.60 4.39
CA ILE A 121 -0.13 -16.15 4.38
C ILE A 121 0.20 -16.81 5.72
N ARG A 122 -0.21 -16.20 6.84
CA ARG A 122 -0.05 -16.80 8.18
C ARG A 122 -0.79 -18.13 8.29
N ASP A 123 -2.05 -18.17 7.87
CA ASP A 123 -2.89 -19.37 7.96
C ASP A 123 -2.34 -20.52 7.10
N PHE A 124 -1.75 -20.19 5.94
CA PHE A 124 -1.02 -21.14 5.12
C PHE A 124 0.16 -21.74 5.88
N PHE A 125 1.07 -20.92 6.41
CA PHE A 125 2.26 -21.42 7.12
C PHE A 125 1.94 -22.13 8.44
N SER A 126 0.85 -21.79 9.13
CA SER A 126 0.47 -22.46 10.38
C SER A 126 -0.19 -23.83 10.15
N THR A 127 -0.75 -24.05 8.96
CA THR A 127 -1.57 -25.25 8.65
C THR A 127 -0.88 -26.19 7.66
N SER A 128 0.06 -25.68 6.87
CA SER A 128 0.87 -26.45 5.92
C SER A 128 2.21 -26.95 6.50
N ALA A 129 2.43 -26.78 7.81
CA ALA A 129 3.58 -27.31 8.55
C ALA A 129 3.36 -28.75 9.04
#